data_AF-A0A519V1D5-F1
#
_entry.id   AF-A0A519V1D5-F1
#
_cell.length_a   1.000
_cell.length_b   1.000
_cell.length_c   1.000
_cell.angle_alpha   90.00
_cell.angle_beta   90.00
_cell.angle_gamma   90.00
#
_symmetry.space_group_name_H-M   'P 1'
#
loop_
_entity.id
_entity.type
_entity.pdbx_description
1 polymer ?
#
loop_
_entity_poly.entity_id
_entity_poly.type
_entity_poly.pdbx_seq_one_letter_code
_entity_poly.pdbx_strand_id
1 'polypeptide(L)' 'MLYLLFEYLHKHYDFPGLRLFQYLTFRSSLSIVLSLVITTVYGRRLIDYLHSKQVGEPVRNLGLEGQMQKQGT' A
#
# COMPACT_ATOMS: atom_id res chain seq x y z
N MET A 1 3.41 -18.00 -6.35
CA MET A 1 2.68 -19.24 -6.04
C MET A 1 1.68 -19.66 -7.12
N LEU A 2 0.98 -18.76 -7.81
CA LEU A 2 0.03 -19.11 -8.90
C LEU A 2 0.68 -19.57 -10.23
N TYR A 3 1.96 -19.97 -10.23
CA TYR A 3 2.70 -20.25 -11.46
C TYR A 3 2.11 -21.42 -12.26
N LEU A 4 1.81 -22.53 -11.58
CA LEU A 4 1.28 -23.74 -12.22
C LEU A 4 -0.11 -23.54 -12.82
N LEU A 5 -0.95 -22.71 -12.20
CA LEU A 5 -2.28 -22.38 -12.71
C LEU A 5 -2.20 -21.62 -14.04
N PHE A 6 -1.34 -20.61 -14.11
CA PHE A 6 -1.15 -19.84 -15.35
C PHE A 6 -0.47 -20.65 -16.45
N GLU A 7 0.41 -21.60 -16.10
CA GLU A 7 1.00 -22.52 -17.07
C GLU A 7 -0.04 -23.51 -17.64
N TYR A 8 -0.91 -24.06 -16.79
CA TYR A 8 -2.01 -24.91 -17.24
C TYR A 8 -2.98 -24.14 -18.14
N LEU A 9 -3.34 -22.92 -17.75
CA LEU A 9 -4.26 -22.09 -18.52
C LEU A 9 -3.67 -21.67 -19.86
N HIS A 10 -2.36 -21.38 -19.93
CA HIS A 10 -1.68 -21.07 -21.19
C HIS A 10 -1.65 -22.26 -22.16
N LYS A 11 -1.50 -23.49 -21.65
CA LYS A 11 -1.49 -24.70 -22.49
C LYS A 11 -2.86 -25.03 -23.10
N HIS A 12 -3.94 -24.71 -22.41
CA HIS A 12 -5.31 -25.05 -22.85
C HIS A 12 -6.07 -23.89 -23.47
N TYR A 13 -5.72 -22.66 -23.10
CA TYR A 13 -6.34 -21.44 -23.59
C TYR A 13 -5.24 -20.49 -24.05
N ASP A 14 -5.17 -20.29 -25.37
CA ASP A 14 -4.16 -19.46 -26.01
C ASP A 14 -4.51 -17.97 -25.86
N PHE A 15 -4.63 -17.50 -24.61
CA PHE A 15 -4.91 -16.09 -24.33
C PHE A 15 -3.64 -15.25 -24.55
N PRO A 16 -3.71 -14.19 -25.37
CA PRO A 16 -2.61 -13.26 -25.53
C PRO A 16 -2.32 -12.57 -24.19
N GLY A 17 -1.06 -12.62 -23.75
CA GLY A 17 -0.59 -11.98 -22.50
C GLY A 17 -0.35 -12.91 -21.31
N LEU A 18 -0.79 -14.18 -21.36
CA LEU A 18 -0.54 -15.16 -20.27
C LEU A 18 0.96 -15.40 -20.01
N ARG A 19 1.80 -15.30 -21.04
CA ARG A 19 3.26 -15.41 -20.91
C ARG A 19 3.89 -14.32 -20.03
N LEU A 20 3.26 -13.14 -19.91
CA LEU A 20 3.78 -12.06 -19.07
C LEU A 20 3.80 -12.46 -17.59
N PHE A 21 2.83 -13.26 -17.15
CA PHE A 21 2.77 -13.79 -15.80
C PHE A 21 3.85 -14.82 -15.49
N GLN A 22 4.63 -15.32 -16.48
CA GLN A 22 5.76 -16.20 -16.21
C GLN A 22 6.98 -15.42 -15.71
N TYR A 23 7.09 -14.13 -16.04
CA TYR A 23 8.21 -13.29 -15.63
C TYR A 23 8.05 -12.79 -14.20
N LEU A 24 9.12 -12.93 -13.41
CA LEU A 24 9.16 -12.45 -12.03
C LEU A 24 8.98 -10.93 -11.96
N THR A 25 9.64 -10.20 -12.87
CA THR A 25 9.58 -8.73 -12.95
C THR A 25 8.14 -8.23 -13.09
N PHE A 26 7.35 -8.84 -13.98
CA PHE A 26 5.95 -8.44 -14.19
C PHE A 26 5.12 -8.61 -12.91
N ARG A 27 5.27 -9.75 -12.23
CA ARG A 27 4.58 -10.00 -10.95
C ARG A 27 5.00 -9.01 -9.87
N SER A 28 6.30 -8.73 -9.76
CA SER A 28 6.83 -7.78 -8.77
C SER A 28 6.35 -6.36 -9.05
N SER A 29 6.39 -5.91 -10.30
CA SER A 29 5.86 -4.60 -10.69
C SER A 29 4.36 -4.47 -10.40
N LEU A 30 3.57 -5.51 -10.69
CA LEU A 30 2.15 -5.52 -10.36
C LEU A 30 1.91 -5.43 -8.85
N SER A 31 2.69 -6.16 -8.04
CA SER A 31 2.60 -6.08 -6.57
C SER A 31 2.92 -4.68 -6.04
N ILE A 32 3.91 -3.99 -6.62
CA ILE A 32 4.27 -2.62 -6.23
C ILE A 32 3.14 -1.64 -6.58
N VAL A 33 2.64 -1.70 -7.82
CA VAL A 33 1.53 -0.85 -8.27
C VAL A 33 0.29 -1.08 -7.40
N LEU A 34 -0.04 -2.34 -7.13
CA LEU A 34 -1.18 -2.69 -6.29
C LEU A 34 -1.01 -2.17 -4.85
N SER A 35 0.18 -2.32 -4.27
CA SER A 35 0.50 -1.79 -2.95
C SER A 35 0.31 -0.27 -2.88
N LEU A 36 0.76 0.45 -3.92
CA LEU A 36 0.59 1.89 -4.01
C LEU A 36 -0.90 2.27 -4.10
N VAL A 37 -1.66 1.60 -4.97
CA VAL A 37 -3.11 1.83 -5.09
C VAL A 37 -3.83 1.62 -3.77
N ILE A 38 -3.54 0.52 -3.08
CA ILE A 38 -4.13 0.24 -1.76
C ILE A 38 -3.75 1.33 -0.76
N THR A 39 -2.47 1.72 -0.72
CA THR A 39 -1.97 2.75 0.21
C THR A 39 -2.59 4.11 -0.08
N THR A 40 -2.73 4.51 -1.34
CA THR A 40 -3.34 5.79 -1.70
C THR A 40 -4.84 5.81 -1.40
N VAL A 41 -5.56 4.71 -1.66
CA VAL A 41 -7.02 4.65 -1.45
C VAL A 41 -7.40 4.49 0.02
N TYR A 42 -6.68 3.67 0.77
CA TYR A 42 -7.00 3.36 2.17
C TYR A 42 -6.12 4.10 3.18
N GLY A 43 -5.02 4.72 2.76
CA GLY A 43 -4.07 5.37 3.65
C GLY A 43 -4.71 6.44 4.52
N ARG A 44 -5.56 7.31 3.93
CA ARG A 44 -6.26 8.35 4.71
C ARG A 44 -7.18 7.76 5.77
N ARG A 45 -7.96 6.74 5.42
CA ARG A 45 -8.87 6.06 6.37
C ARG A 45 -8.10 5.38 7.49
N LEU A 46 -6.94 4.78 7.17
CA LEU A 46 -6.07 4.17 8.17
C LEU A 46 -5.48 5.22 9.12
N ILE A 47 -5.03 6.35 8.59
CA ILE A 47 -4.52 7.48 9.40
C ILE A 47 -5.61 8.02 10.33
N ASP A 48 -6.81 8.30 9.80
CA ASP A 48 -7.92 8.82 10.61
C ASP A 48 -8.37 7.79 11.68
N TYR A 49 -8.36 6.50 11.33
CA TYR A 49 -8.64 5.42 12.28
C TYR A 49 -7.60 5.37 13.41
N LEU A 50 -6.31 5.42 13.09
CA LEU A 50 -5.23 5.41 14.08
C LEU A 50 -5.23 6.67 14.95
N HIS A 51 -5.52 7.83 14.35
CA HIS A 51 -5.69 9.09 15.06
C HIS A 51 -6.85 9.02 16.06
N SER A 52 -7.99 8.42 15.66
CA SER A 52 -9.15 8.21 16.55
C SER A 52 -8.87 7.24 17.71
N LYS A 53 -7.87 6.37 17.56
CA LYS A 53 -7.49 5.36 18.55
C LYS A 53 -6.38 5.83 19.52
N GLN A 54 -6.07 7.13 19.55
CA GLN A 54 -5.09 7.72 20.47
C GLN A 54 -3.73 7.01 20.45
N VAL A 55 -3.26 6.65 19.24
CA VAL A 55 -1.84 6.32 19.00
C VAL A 55 -1.04 7.59 18.64
N GLY A 56 -1.70 8.75 18.60
CA GLY A 56 -1.04 10.02 18.85
C GLY A 56 -1.03 10.24 20.35
N GLU A 57 0.11 10.04 21.00
CA GLU A 57 0.34 10.64 22.33
C GLU A 57 -0.14 12.09 22.28
N PRO A 58 -0.82 12.62 23.33
CA PRO A 58 -1.03 14.05 23.41
C PRO A 58 0.36 14.68 23.28
N VAL A 59 0.52 15.65 22.37
CA VAL A 59 1.75 16.43 22.26
C VAL A 59 2.13 16.86 23.67
N ARG A 60 3.14 16.18 24.25
CA ARG A 60 3.46 16.35 25.67
C ARG A 60 3.87 17.79 25.83
N ASN A 61 3.18 18.52 26.71
CA ASN A 61 3.41 19.93 26.93
C ASN A 61 4.88 20.12 27.37
N LEU A 62 5.74 20.58 26.45
CA LEU A 62 7.18 20.70 26.69
C LEU A 62 7.55 21.88 27.59
N GLY A 63 6.56 22.66 28.06
CA GLY A 63 6.78 23.81 28.95
C GLY A 63 7.56 24.95 28.31
N LEU A 64 7.68 24.96 26.97
CA LEU A 64 8.46 25.94 26.21
C LEU A 64 7.52 27.02 25.63
N GLU A 65 7.82 28.28 25.92
CA GLU A 65 7.16 29.44 25.31
C GLU A 65 7.36 29.39 23.77
N GLY A 66 6.26 29.47 23.01
CA GLY A 66 6.29 29.43 21.53
C GLY A 66 6.01 28.08 20.88
N GLN A 67 5.76 26.99 21.62
CA GLN A 67 5.34 25.69 21.06
C GLN A 67 4.02 25.76 20.28
N MET A 68 3.07 26.58 20.75
CA MET A 68 1.75 26.74 20.12
C MET A 68 1.81 27.45 18.75
N GLN A 69 2.91 28.14 18.42
CA GLN A 69 3.09 28.80 17.12
C GLN A 69 3.48 27.84 15.99
N LYS A 70 3.90 26.61 16.31
CA LYS A 70 4.29 25.58 15.32
C LYS A 70 3.26 24.47 15.10
N GLN A 71 2.07 24.60 15.69
CA GLN A 71 0.97 23.63 15.49
C GLN A 71 0.24 23.76 14.15
N GLY A 72 0.61 24.73 13.30
CA GLY A 72 -0.10 25.08 12.07
C GLY A 72 0.69 24.97 10.77
N THR A 73 1.90 24.39 10.77
CA THR A 73 2.69 24.05 9.57
C THR A 73 3.10 22.60 9.63
#